data_AF-A0A7R9W3X9-F1
#
_entry.id   AF-A0A7R9W3X9-F1
#
_cell.length_a   1.000
_cell.length_b   1.000
_cell.length_c   1.000
_cell.angle_alpha   90.00
_cell.angle_beta   90.00
_cell.angle_gamma   90.00
#
_symmetry.space_group_name_H-M   'P 1'
#
loop_
_entity.id
_entity.type
_entity.pdbx_description
1 polymer ?
#
loop_
_entity_poly.entity_id
_entity_poly.type
_entity_poly.pdbx_seq_one_letter_code
_entity_poly.pdbx_strand_id
1 'polypeptide(L)'
;RDQVEALTRRFFEIVKSEDALKESISHVRLGRDDWSIGCTHGHPHKGYACGLWDLLHIVSVGVVETNEGKSASEKVATADAALAMRNFIEHFFGCEECRKNFTRMYDQCMFGRCDRLS
;
A
#
# COMPACT_ATOMS: atom_id res chain seq x y z
N ARG A 1 7.41 -1.87 -16.92
CA ARG A 1 7.45 -0.41 -16.63
C ARG A 1 6.35 0.30 -17.39
N ASP A 2 6.21 0.06 -18.69
CA ASP A 2 5.23 0.70 -19.57
C ASP A 2 3.76 0.51 -19.16
N GLN A 3 3.37 -0.70 -18.74
CA GLN A 3 2.00 -0.96 -18.25
C GLN A 3 1.70 -0.17 -16.96
N VAL A 4 2.69 -0.04 -16.06
CA VAL A 4 2.52 0.70 -14.80
C VAL A 4 2.33 2.18 -15.09
N GLU A 5 3.15 2.78 -15.96
CA GLU A 5 2.98 4.18 -16.36
C GLU A 5 1.63 4.45 -17.03
N ALA A 6 1.16 3.52 -17.88
CA ALA A 6 -0.14 3.64 -18.53
C ALA A 6 -1.29 3.63 -17.51
N LEU A 7 -1.22 2.76 -16.49
CA LEU A 7 -2.20 2.72 -15.41
C LEU A 7 -2.15 3.99 -14.55
N THR A 8 -0.95 4.46 -14.20
CA THR A 8 -0.79 5.67 -13.39
C THR A 8 -1.41 6.90 -14.05
N ARG A 9 -1.28 7.07 -15.38
CA ARG A 9 -1.91 8.18 -16.11
C ARG A 9 -3.43 8.15 -16.08
N ARG A 10 -4.04 6.98 -15.86
CA ARG A 10 -5.49 6.77 -15.81
C ARG A 10 -5.99 6.53 -14.39
N PHE A 11 -5.16 6.76 -13.37
CA PHE A 11 -5.47 6.42 -11.98
C PHE A 11 -6.85 6.91 -11.54
N PHE A 12 -7.17 8.19 -11.77
CA PHE A 12 -8.45 8.77 -11.39
C PHE A 12 -9.67 8.19 -12.11
N GLU A 13 -9.49 7.63 -13.30
CA GLU A 13 -10.57 6.91 -13.99
C GLU A 13 -10.74 5.50 -13.42
N ILE A 14 -9.62 4.83 -13.15
CA ILE A 14 -9.58 3.47 -12.60
C ILE A 14 -10.27 3.39 -11.24
N VAL A 15 -10.09 4.38 -10.38
CA VAL A 15 -10.62 4.35 -9.00
C VAL A 15 -12.11 4.74 -8.88
N LYS A 16 -12.80 5.08 -9.97
CA LYS A 16 -14.22 5.50 -9.92
C LYS A 16 -15.18 4.37 -9.60
N SER A 17 -14.87 3.14 -10.00
CA SER A 17 -15.72 1.98 -9.76
C SER A 17 -14.93 0.67 -9.88
N GLU A 18 -15.48 -0.41 -9.34
CA GLU A 18 -14.94 -1.76 -9.51
C GLU A 18 -14.91 -2.18 -10.98
N ASP A 19 -15.92 -1.81 -11.76
CA ASP A 19 -15.98 -2.11 -13.19
C ASP A 19 -14.86 -1.39 -13.95
N ALA A 20 -14.61 -0.11 -13.64
CA ALA A 20 -13.52 0.66 -14.26
C ALA A 20 -12.14 0.04 -13.93
N LEU A 21 -11.97 -0.45 -12.71
CA LEU A 21 -10.77 -1.20 -12.32
C LEU A 21 -10.66 -2.50 -13.13
N LYS A 22 -11.69 -3.34 -13.12
CA LYS A 22 -11.72 -4.64 -13.83
C LYS A 22 -11.42 -4.49 -15.32
N GLU A 23 -12.06 -3.52 -15.98
CA GLU A 23 -11.81 -3.22 -17.39
C GLU A 23 -10.35 -2.82 -17.62
N SER A 24 -9.82 -1.91 -16.79
CA SER A 24 -8.47 -1.38 -16.94
C SER A 24 -7.38 -2.44 -16.70
N ILE A 25 -7.62 -3.40 -15.81
CA ILE A 25 -6.65 -4.47 -15.51
C ILE A 25 -6.82 -5.72 -16.40
N SER A 26 -7.93 -5.84 -17.14
CA SER A 26 -8.21 -7.00 -18.00
C SER A 26 -7.14 -7.25 -19.07
N HIS A 27 -6.44 -6.20 -19.49
CA HIS A 27 -5.37 -6.22 -20.48
C HIS A 27 -3.96 -6.14 -19.86
N VAL A 28 -3.88 -6.04 -18.53
CA VAL A 28 -2.61 -5.98 -17.82
C VAL A 28 -2.10 -7.40 -17.63
N ARG A 29 -0.84 -7.64 -17.99
CA ARG A 29 -0.16 -8.88 -17.64
C ARG A 29 0.27 -8.76 -16.19
N LEU A 30 -0.64 -9.12 -15.29
CA LEU A 30 -0.26 -9.39 -13.90
C LEU A 30 0.77 -10.52 -13.93
N GLY A 31 1.81 -10.41 -13.11
CA GLY A 31 2.86 -11.42 -13.01
C GLY A 31 2.33 -12.75 -12.47
N ARG A 32 3.21 -13.60 -11.91
CA ARG A 32 2.84 -14.90 -11.33
C ARG A 32 1.52 -14.84 -10.55
N ASP A 33 0.61 -15.75 -10.88
CA ASP A 33 -0.67 -15.94 -10.18
C ASP A 33 -0.49 -16.53 -8.77
N ASP A 34 0.73 -16.98 -8.45
CA ASP A 34 1.10 -17.58 -7.16
C ASP A 34 1.91 -16.63 -6.29
N TRP A 35 1.58 -16.64 -4.99
CA TRP A 35 2.40 -16.03 -3.95
C TRP A 35 3.77 -16.72 -3.84
N SER A 36 4.80 -15.94 -3.51
CA SER A 36 6.15 -16.49 -3.32
C SER A 36 6.18 -17.53 -2.18
N ILE A 37 7.13 -18.46 -2.24
CA ILE A 37 7.37 -19.42 -1.14
C ILE A 37 7.70 -18.68 0.17
N GLY A 38 8.41 -17.54 0.08
CA GLY A 38 8.71 -16.69 1.22
C GLY A 38 7.48 -16.06 1.87
N CYS A 39 6.38 -15.87 1.13
CA CYS A 39 5.13 -15.40 1.72
C CYS A 39 4.21 -16.53 2.18
N THR A 40 4.13 -17.62 1.42
CA THR A 40 3.22 -18.73 1.74
C THR A 40 3.73 -19.63 2.84
N HIS A 41 5.05 -19.87 2.91
CA HIS A 41 5.65 -20.89 3.80
C HIS A 41 4.91 -22.24 3.71
N GLY A 42 4.52 -22.66 2.51
CA GLY A 42 3.75 -23.89 2.28
C GLY A 42 2.25 -23.78 2.57
N HIS A 43 1.75 -22.60 2.92
CA HIS A 43 0.34 -22.33 3.19
C HIS A 43 -0.20 -21.23 2.26
N PRO A 44 -0.96 -21.56 1.20
CA PRO A 44 -1.42 -20.59 0.21
C PRO A 44 -2.17 -19.37 0.78
N HIS A 45 -2.96 -19.58 1.84
CA HIS A 45 -3.77 -18.53 2.47
C HIS A 45 -2.94 -17.44 3.20
N LYS A 46 -1.63 -17.65 3.42
CA LYS A 46 -0.75 -16.66 4.08
C LYS A 46 -0.22 -15.59 3.11
N GLY A 47 -0.37 -15.81 1.80
CA GLY A 47 0.24 -14.97 0.78
C GLY A 47 -0.21 -13.51 0.80
N TYR A 48 -1.52 -13.27 0.89
CA TYR A 48 -2.09 -11.92 0.81
C TYR A 48 -1.58 -10.98 1.90
N ALA A 49 -1.60 -11.42 3.17
CA ALA A 49 -1.14 -10.59 4.27
C ALA A 49 0.35 -10.25 4.15
N CYS A 50 1.19 -11.22 3.73
CA CYS A 50 2.61 -10.99 3.48
C CYS A 50 2.85 -9.99 2.34
N GLY A 51 2.21 -10.20 1.19
CA GLY A 51 2.35 -9.29 0.05
C GLY A 51 1.83 -7.88 0.34
N LEU A 52 0.79 -7.75 1.18
CA LEU A 52 0.34 -6.45 1.65
C LEU A 52 1.40 -5.77 2.52
N TRP A 53 2.02 -6.48 3.46
CA TRP A 53 3.12 -5.93 4.26
C TRP A 53 4.30 -5.47 3.41
N ASP A 54 4.71 -6.26 2.43
CA ASP A 54 5.75 -5.88 1.47
C ASP A 54 5.37 -4.59 0.74
N LEU A 55 4.13 -4.49 0.24
CA LEU A 55 3.64 -3.30 -0.44
C LEU A 55 3.69 -2.05 0.47
N LEU A 56 3.22 -2.16 1.71
CA LEU A 56 3.25 -1.05 2.67
C LEU A 56 4.68 -0.58 2.95
N HIS A 57 5.62 -1.51 3.11
CA HIS A 57 7.03 -1.18 3.29
C HIS A 57 7.64 -0.52 2.05
N ILE A 58 7.38 -1.05 0.86
CA ILE A 58 7.83 -0.47 -0.42
C ILE A 58 7.28 0.96 -0.57
N VAL A 59 6.00 1.20 -0.28
CA VAL A 59 5.39 2.54 -0.34
C VAL A 59 6.08 3.48 0.65
N SER A 60 6.36 3.03 1.87
CA SER A 60 7.01 3.88 2.88
C SER A 60 8.41 4.35 2.47
N VAL A 61 9.22 3.45 1.88
CA VAL A 61 10.56 3.79 1.34
C VAL A 61 10.42 4.65 0.09
N GLY A 62 9.50 4.29 -0.79
CA GLY A 62 9.24 5.01 -2.05
C GLY A 62 8.82 6.46 -1.83
N VAL A 63 8.10 6.79 -0.76
CA VAL A 63 7.79 8.17 -0.37
C VAL A 63 9.06 8.96 -0.05
N VAL A 64 10.00 8.37 0.69
CA VAL A 64 11.28 9.03 1.02
C VAL A 64 12.10 9.25 -0.25
N GLU A 65 12.31 8.19 -1.05
CA GLU A 65 13.07 8.26 -2.31
C GLU A 65 12.45 9.25 -3.30
N THR A 66 11.12 9.27 -3.44
CA THR A 66 10.42 10.15 -4.38
C THR A 66 10.42 11.61 -3.92
N ASN A 67 10.64 11.87 -2.62
CA ASN A 67 10.76 13.22 -2.08
C ASN A 67 12.18 13.79 -2.21
N GLU A 68 13.19 12.97 -2.52
CA GLU A 68 14.55 13.45 -2.75
C GLU A 68 14.59 14.45 -3.90
N GLY A 69 15.30 15.57 -3.69
CA GLY A 69 15.44 16.63 -4.70
C GLY A 69 14.19 17.49 -4.96
N LYS A 70 13.03 17.19 -4.35
CA LYS A 70 11.80 17.99 -4.51
C LYS A 70 11.75 19.20 -3.59
N SER A 71 11.06 20.25 -4.03
CA SER A 71 10.73 21.40 -3.16
C SER A 71 9.72 21.00 -2.08
N ALA A 72 9.65 21.78 -0.99
CA ALA A 72 8.75 21.48 0.12
C ALA A 72 7.27 21.37 -0.31
N SER A 73 6.84 22.16 -1.29
CA SER A 73 5.48 22.13 -1.84
C SER A 73 5.15 20.90 -2.69
N GLU A 74 6.16 20.16 -3.14
CA GLU A 74 5.99 18.96 -4.00
C GLU A 74 6.18 17.65 -3.24
N LYS A 75 6.63 17.73 -1.98
CA LYS A 75 6.86 16.56 -1.14
C LYS A 75 5.55 16.01 -0.62
N VAL A 76 5.44 14.69 -0.61
CA VAL A 76 4.38 13.98 0.10
C VAL A 76 4.80 13.87 1.56
N ALA A 77 3.99 14.39 2.49
CA ALA A 77 4.30 14.26 3.91
C ALA A 77 4.29 12.78 4.33
N THR A 78 5.30 12.37 5.10
CA THR A 78 5.38 10.99 5.62
C THR A 78 4.21 10.67 6.55
N ALA A 79 3.70 11.66 7.28
CA ALA A 79 2.46 11.58 8.04
C ALA A 79 1.25 11.19 7.18
N ASP A 80 1.06 11.85 6.03
CA ASP A 80 -0.07 11.61 5.13
C ASP A 80 0.00 10.21 4.52
N ALA A 81 1.19 9.78 4.09
CA ALA A 81 1.40 8.42 3.60
C ALA A 81 1.09 7.38 4.69
N ALA A 82 1.55 7.61 5.92
CA ALA A 82 1.27 6.73 7.04
C ALA A 82 -0.22 6.68 7.40
N LEU A 83 -0.91 7.82 7.35
CA LEU A 83 -2.35 7.91 7.57
C LEU A 83 -3.14 7.17 6.49
N ALA A 84 -2.74 7.30 5.22
CA ALA A 84 -3.34 6.55 4.12
C ALA A 84 -3.20 5.03 4.31
N MET A 85 -2.01 4.55 4.70
CA MET A 85 -1.78 3.14 5.02
C MET A 85 -2.63 2.66 6.20
N ARG A 86 -2.73 3.46 7.28
CA ARG A 86 -3.59 3.16 8.42
C ARG A 86 -5.07 3.07 8.04
N ASN A 87 -5.56 4.01 7.23
CA ASN A 87 -6.95 4.00 6.77
C ASN A 87 -7.25 2.84 5.82
N PHE A 88 -6.28 2.45 4.98
CA PHE A 88 -6.43 1.25 4.16
C PHE A 88 -6.61 -0.01 5.04
N ILE A 89 -5.76 -0.18 6.05
CA ILE A 89 -5.87 -1.31 6.97
C ILE A 89 -7.21 -1.28 7.72
N GLU A 90 -7.65 -0.10 8.16
CA GLU A 90 -8.93 0.04 8.89
C GLU A 90 -10.14 -0.37 8.04
N HIS A 91 -10.17 0.00 6.77
CA HIS A 91 -11.39 -0.15 5.97
C HIS A 91 -11.40 -1.39 5.07
N PHE A 92 -10.23 -1.93 4.69
CA PHE A 92 -10.15 -2.97 3.66
C PHE A 92 -9.43 -4.24 4.09
N PHE A 93 -8.65 -4.23 5.18
CA PHE A 93 -7.93 -5.44 5.58
C PHE A 93 -8.85 -6.43 6.30
N GLY A 94 -8.90 -7.67 5.79
CA GLY A 94 -9.88 -8.67 6.22
C GLY A 94 -9.67 -9.24 7.64
N CYS A 95 -8.44 -9.26 8.16
CA CYS A 95 -8.19 -9.75 9.52
C CYS A 95 -8.57 -8.68 10.57
N GLU A 96 -9.70 -8.88 11.26
CA GLU A 96 -10.21 -7.93 12.25
C GLU A 96 -9.25 -7.69 13.42
N GLU A 97 -8.70 -8.73 14.03
CA GLU A 97 -7.77 -8.60 15.15
C GLU A 97 -6.49 -7.88 14.73
N CYS A 98 -5.93 -8.26 13.57
CA CYS A 98 -4.75 -7.62 13.01
C CYS A 98 -4.99 -6.13 12.77
N ARG A 99 -6.16 -5.79 12.19
CA ARG A 99 -6.58 -4.40 11.97
C ARG A 99 -6.63 -3.63 13.29
N LYS A 100 -7.34 -4.13 14.30
CA LYS A 100 -7.45 -3.49 15.63
C LYS A 100 -6.07 -3.27 16.26
N ASN A 101 -5.19 -4.26 16.17
CA ASN A 101 -3.84 -4.14 16.71
C ASN A 101 -3.03 -3.07 15.98
N PHE A 102 -3.07 -3.05 14.64
CA PHE A 102 -2.37 -2.05 13.84
C PHE A 102 -2.88 -0.63 14.11
N THR A 103 -4.20 -0.42 14.08
CA THR A 103 -4.77 0.92 14.27
C THR A 103 -4.55 1.40 15.69
N ARG A 104 -4.64 0.53 16.71
CA ARG A 104 -4.25 0.89 18.08
C ARG A 104 -2.78 1.32 18.17
N MET A 105 -1.86 0.57 17.56
CA MET A 105 -0.43 0.95 17.55
C MET A 105 -0.20 2.31 16.91
N TYR A 106 -0.91 2.59 15.81
CA TYR A 106 -0.88 3.87 15.14
C TYR A 106 -1.50 4.98 16.02
N ASP A 107 -2.74 4.83 16.47
CA ASP A 107 -3.46 5.88 17.17
C ASP A 107 -2.85 6.21 18.55
N GLN A 108 -2.17 5.25 19.19
CA GLN A 108 -1.47 5.44 20.48
C GLN A 108 -0.01 5.88 20.35
N CYS A 109 0.44 6.29 19.16
CA CYS A 109 1.82 6.72 18.93
C CYS A 109 2.89 5.69 19.36
N MET A 110 2.59 4.39 19.29
CA MET A 110 3.53 3.36 19.76
C MET A 110 4.86 3.45 18.98
N PHE A 111 5.96 3.07 19.63
CA PHE A 111 7.32 3.10 19.07
C PHE A 111 7.80 4.48 18.61
N GLY A 112 7.25 5.57 19.18
CA GLY A 112 7.68 6.94 18.90
C GLY A 112 7.33 7.43 17.50
N ARG A 113 6.32 6.84 16.85
CA ARG A 113 5.99 7.21 15.45
C ARG A 113 5.60 8.68 15.30
N CYS A 114 4.97 9.27 16.32
CA CYS A 114 4.47 10.64 16.24
C CYS A 114 5.62 11.65 16.23
N ASP A 115 6.76 11.32 16.83
CA ASP A 115 7.97 12.13 16.76
C ASP A 115 8.73 11.91 15.43
N ARG A 116 8.60 10.72 14.83
CA ARG A 116 9.31 10.36 13.59
C ARG A 116 8.61 10.84 12.32
N LEU A 117 7.29 11.04 12.40
CA LEU A 117 6.45 11.38 11.25
C LEU A 117 5.87 12.80 11.33
N SER A 118 6.18 13.56 12.38
CA SER A 118 5.81 14.98 12.53
C SER A 118 6.58 15.90 11.60
#